data_AF-A0A672KVN2-F1
#
_entry.id   AF-A0A672KVN2-F1
#
_cell.length_a   1.000
_cell.length_b   1.000
_cell.length_c   1.000
_cell.angle_alpha   90.00
_cell.angle_beta   90.00
_cell.angle_gamma   90.00
#
_symmetry.space_group_name_H-M   'P 1'
#
loop_
_entity.id
_entity.type
_entity.pdbx_description
1 polymer ?
#
loop_
_entity_poly.entity_id
_entity_poly.type
_entity_poly.pdbx_seq_one_letter_code
_entity_poly.pdbx_strand_id
1 'polypeptide(L)'
;MFLQVLRVLLGHREHADVIHQQQQQEVELLMRGVSVDEGAETDTVMCSIEEVEKTGREQLERSLQMALSFAKQLEQLGQTLHRTFSSDVSEEVMRSVIGCLRPMEDIVAEVQVSILKMLLDRFECWQEVSDALREKTALLKQEAELMLKVTGQSVQELRDDGRLEKQTLSDVETAVNEALEQSADEIRRQTEELALDRCQKACLKRRRMMKAQSSEWSPVSDTQTDARLMMKVFAELQVRHWHQRRDFELQQDTRTSDALCERWTSLCSKCSRHVADLCSEFVLSSVTAGSAPSTDHGQSVLQSMKLTVTNQMQREESHAHTHLHTLREQLQRRRQVWMEDEALTRACLDHFGEQQREVVTATVSRCSDMQMSCALIEEQQHLLILEFQRILAARCFYLRSVREMKLNQLMDAQDSCVAMETVSSDATVIGQNLLHEQLSELESAADVLQGHAHFLFGHALARGARLQMGGASARDRRVKERLIDAVCESVYVTRDSVSSLVREYYSRIRDTSLRPHSSAAGTSPDRLFCCWRLSSESPSYL
;
A
#
# COMPACT_ATOMS: atom_id res chain seq x y z
N MET A 1 9.82 12.00 17.85
CA MET A 1 9.14 13.31 17.93
C MET A 1 8.34 13.44 19.23
N PHE A 2 7.32 12.60 19.49
CA PHE A 2 6.42 12.73 20.66
C PHE A 2 7.16 12.95 21.99
N LEU A 3 8.16 12.11 22.29
CA LEU A 3 8.98 12.22 23.51
C LEU A 3 9.71 13.57 23.61
N GLN A 4 10.15 14.13 22.49
CA GLN A 4 10.86 15.41 22.45
C GLN A 4 9.92 16.59 22.70
N VAL A 5 8.72 16.56 22.10
CA VAL A 5 7.66 17.54 22.41
C VAL A 5 7.30 17.49 23.89
N LEU A 6 7.13 16.28 24.43
CA LEU A 6 6.83 16.09 25.84
C LEU A 6 7.94 16.64 26.74
N ARG A 7 9.21 16.40 26.40
CA ARG A 7 10.37 16.93 27.12
C ARG A 7 10.34 18.46 27.18
N VAL A 8 10.09 19.11 26.05
CA VAL A 8 10.03 20.58 25.97
C VAL A 8 8.86 21.13 26.80
N LEU A 9 7.67 20.52 26.70
CA LEU A 9 6.48 20.97 27.42
C LEU A 9 6.57 20.76 28.94
N LEU A 10 7.34 19.77 29.39
CA LEU A 10 7.55 19.47 30.81
C LEU A 10 8.81 20.14 31.39
N GLY A 11 9.71 20.70 30.58
CA GLY A 11 11.14 20.90 30.93
C GLY A 11 11.49 21.73 32.17
N HIS A 12 10.56 22.48 32.75
CA HIS A 12 10.77 23.23 34.00
C HIS A 12 9.94 22.71 35.18
N ARG A 13 9.19 21.61 35.00
CA ARG A 13 8.25 21.09 35.98
C ARG A 13 8.89 20.00 36.82
N GLU A 14 8.57 19.97 38.12
CA GLU A 14 8.96 18.89 39.00
C GLU A 14 8.43 17.54 38.47
N HIS A 15 9.19 16.46 38.62
CA HIS A 15 8.86 15.11 38.12
C HIS A 15 8.85 14.95 36.58
N ALA A 16 9.25 15.97 35.81
CA ALA A 16 9.33 15.89 34.35
C ALA A 16 10.18 14.70 33.86
N ASP A 17 11.34 14.46 34.47
CA ASP A 17 12.25 13.38 34.08
C ASP A 17 11.62 11.99 34.29
N VAL A 18 10.87 11.81 35.38
CA VAL A 18 10.19 10.54 35.70
C VAL A 18 9.09 10.27 34.68
N ILE A 19 8.26 11.27 34.37
CA ILE A 19 7.19 11.16 33.37
C ILE A 19 7.78 10.89 31.99
N HIS A 20 8.83 11.61 31.60
CA HIS A 20 9.51 11.42 30.32
C HIS A 20 10.12 10.01 30.22
N GLN A 21 10.79 9.52 31.27
CA GLN A 21 11.39 8.18 31.27
C GLN A 21 10.32 7.08 31.17
N GLN A 22 9.19 7.23 31.86
CA GLN A 22 8.06 6.32 31.73
C GLN A 22 7.53 6.28 30.30
N GLN A 23 7.28 7.46 29.70
CA GLN A 23 6.80 7.55 28.32
C GLN A 23 7.79 6.98 27.32
N GLN A 24 9.09 7.13 27.56
CA GLN A 24 10.12 6.51 26.72
C GLN A 24 10.03 4.98 26.74
N GLN A 25 9.87 4.36 27.91
CA GLN A 25 9.71 2.91 28.03
C GLN A 25 8.45 2.41 27.32
N GLU A 26 7.33 3.12 27.48
CA GLU A 26 6.07 2.79 26.81
C GLU A 26 6.19 2.88 25.29
N VAL A 27 6.83 3.94 24.75
CA VAL A 27 7.11 4.06 23.31
C VAL A 27 8.05 2.94 22.83
N GLU A 28 9.10 2.60 23.58
CA GLU A 28 10.00 1.50 23.21
C GLU A 28 9.26 0.15 23.18
N LEU A 29 8.31 -0.09 24.08
CA LEU A 29 7.47 -1.29 24.07
C LEU A 29 6.55 -1.32 22.84
N LEU A 30 5.95 -0.18 22.47
CA LEU A 30 5.18 -0.07 21.23
C LEU A 30 6.07 -0.40 20.03
N MET A 31 7.26 0.20 19.95
CA MET A 31 8.20 0.01 18.84
C MET A 31 8.76 -1.42 18.73
N ARG A 32 8.87 -2.17 19.83
CA ARG A 32 9.25 -3.61 19.77
C ARG A 32 8.19 -4.48 19.11
N GLY A 33 6.92 -4.08 19.16
CA GLY A 33 5.86 -4.72 18.37
C GLY A 33 5.92 -4.39 16.87
N VAL A 34 6.71 -3.38 16.49
CA VAL A 34 6.88 -2.86 15.11
C VAL A 34 8.06 -3.48 14.39
N SER A 35 8.96 -4.19 15.08
CA SER A 35 10.01 -4.95 14.40
C SER A 35 9.37 -6.10 13.62
N VAL A 36 8.83 -5.77 12.44
CA VAL A 36 8.93 -6.62 11.28
C VAL A 36 10.38 -7.07 11.23
N ASP A 37 10.56 -8.35 11.00
CA ASP A 37 11.85 -8.96 10.73
C ASP A 37 12.48 -8.24 9.53
N GLU A 38 13.08 -7.06 9.75
CA GLU A 38 13.94 -6.37 8.77
C GLU A 38 15.17 -7.25 8.44
N GLY A 39 15.34 -8.36 9.16
CA GLY A 39 16.33 -9.40 8.99
C GLY A 39 15.85 -10.68 8.31
N ALA A 40 14.59 -10.82 7.90
CA ALA A 40 14.23 -11.86 6.96
C ALA A 40 14.74 -11.44 5.57
N GLU A 41 16.03 -11.72 5.34
CA GLU A 41 16.59 -11.93 4.00
C GLU A 41 15.77 -13.01 3.32
N THR A 42 14.60 -12.62 2.79
CA THR A 42 13.94 -13.39 1.78
C THR A 42 14.74 -13.14 0.52
N ASP A 43 15.64 -14.08 0.21
CA ASP A 43 16.35 -14.19 -1.07
C ASP A 43 15.38 -14.16 -2.28
N THR A 44 14.08 -14.36 -2.03
CA THR A 44 13.00 -14.20 -2.98
C THR A 44 12.62 -12.73 -3.18
N VAL A 45 13.16 -12.13 -4.24
CA VAL A 45 12.77 -10.79 -4.74
C VAL A 45 11.36 -10.78 -5.35
N MET A 46 10.81 -11.96 -5.66
CA MET A 46 9.48 -12.13 -6.26
C MET A 46 8.48 -12.60 -5.19
N CYS A 47 7.37 -11.88 -5.08
CA CYS A 47 6.28 -12.13 -4.14
C CYS A 47 5.01 -12.47 -4.94
N SER A 48 4.23 -13.46 -4.52
CA SER A 48 2.94 -13.76 -5.15
C SER A 48 1.89 -12.71 -4.80
N ILE A 49 0.80 -12.60 -5.58
CA ILE A 49 -0.29 -11.68 -5.27
C ILE A 49 -0.96 -12.05 -3.92
N GLU A 50 -1.08 -13.33 -3.62
CA GLU A 50 -1.66 -13.81 -2.35
C GLU A 50 -0.79 -13.43 -1.15
N GLU A 51 0.54 -13.51 -1.30
CA GLU A 51 1.50 -13.06 -0.30
C GLU A 51 1.43 -11.55 -0.08
N VAL A 52 1.28 -10.79 -1.17
CA VAL A 52 1.00 -9.34 -1.12
C VAL A 52 -0.31 -9.11 -0.35
N GLU A 53 -1.42 -9.73 -0.73
CA GLU A 53 -2.71 -9.57 -0.03
C GLU A 53 -2.63 -9.86 1.48
N LYS A 54 -2.00 -10.98 1.84
CA LYS A 54 -1.80 -11.38 3.23
C LYS A 54 -0.97 -10.36 4.00
N THR A 55 0.18 -9.95 3.44
CA THR A 55 1.07 -8.96 4.06
C THR A 55 0.36 -7.62 4.26
N GLY A 56 -0.50 -7.23 3.30
CA GLY A 56 -1.32 -6.02 3.38
C GLY A 56 -2.31 -6.05 4.54
N ARG A 57 -3.03 -7.18 4.73
CA ARG A 57 -3.94 -7.37 5.86
C ARG A 57 -3.21 -7.33 7.21
N GLU A 58 -2.10 -8.05 7.32
CA GLU A 58 -1.29 -8.07 8.54
C GLU A 58 -0.72 -6.68 8.86
N GLN A 59 -0.34 -5.91 7.83
CA GLN A 59 0.14 -4.54 8.01
C GLN A 59 -0.98 -3.60 8.47
N LEU A 60 -2.20 -3.74 7.94
CA LEU A 60 -3.36 -2.98 8.39
C LEU A 60 -3.63 -3.22 9.88
N GLU A 61 -3.79 -4.48 10.27
CA GLU A 61 -4.07 -4.86 11.66
C GLU A 61 -3.00 -4.33 12.61
N ARG A 62 -1.71 -4.52 12.26
CA ARG A 62 -0.59 -3.99 13.03
C ARG A 62 -0.63 -2.46 13.15
N SER A 63 -0.96 -1.75 12.08
CA SER A 63 -1.00 -0.29 12.06
C SER A 63 -2.15 0.27 12.91
N LEU A 64 -3.36 -0.31 12.80
CA LEU A 64 -4.52 0.08 13.60
C LEU A 64 -4.29 -0.21 15.09
N GLN A 65 -3.72 -1.39 15.41
CA GLN A 65 -3.41 -1.76 16.78
C GLN A 65 -2.34 -0.84 17.39
N MET A 66 -1.36 -0.41 16.60
CA MET A 66 -0.32 0.53 17.04
C MET A 66 -0.91 1.91 17.34
N ALA A 67 -1.72 2.45 16.43
CA ALA A 67 -2.43 3.71 16.62
C ALA A 67 -3.31 3.68 17.88
N LEU A 68 -4.10 2.62 18.05
CA LEU A 68 -4.92 2.42 19.25
C LEU A 68 -4.08 2.36 20.54
N SER A 69 -2.94 1.65 20.49
CA SER A 69 -2.07 1.48 21.66
C SER A 69 -1.40 2.81 22.04
N PHE A 70 -0.98 3.61 21.05
CA PHE A 70 -0.49 4.96 21.26
C PHE A 70 -1.57 5.90 21.80
N ALA A 71 -2.81 5.84 21.31
CA ALA A 71 -3.91 6.64 21.85
C ALA A 71 -4.21 6.30 23.32
N LYS A 72 -4.18 5.01 23.70
CA LYS A 72 -4.29 4.59 25.10
C LYS A 72 -3.11 5.08 25.95
N GLN A 73 -1.91 5.10 25.39
CA GLN A 73 -0.72 5.66 26.05
C GLN A 73 -0.91 7.16 26.33
N LEU A 74 -1.45 7.91 25.38
CA LEU A 74 -1.73 9.33 25.52
C LEU A 74 -2.73 9.62 26.66
N GLU A 75 -3.74 8.77 26.83
CA GLU A 75 -4.67 8.86 27.97
C GLU A 75 -4.00 8.49 29.31
N GLN A 76 -3.13 7.49 29.33
CA GLN A 76 -2.36 7.13 30.53
C GLN A 76 -1.39 8.25 30.94
N LEU A 77 -0.78 8.95 29.98
CA LEU A 77 -0.03 10.17 30.23
C LEU A 77 -0.92 11.23 30.88
N GLY A 78 -2.12 11.48 30.35
CA GLY A 78 -3.11 12.38 30.95
C GLY A 78 -3.36 12.06 32.42
N GLN A 79 -3.65 10.79 32.74
CA GLN A 79 -3.85 10.36 34.12
C GLN A 79 -2.62 10.54 35.02
N THR A 80 -1.43 10.33 34.48
CA THR A 80 -0.17 10.51 35.22
C THR A 80 0.05 11.98 35.53
N LEU A 81 -0.18 12.87 34.56
CA LEU A 81 -0.14 14.31 34.76
C LEU A 81 -1.13 14.73 35.84
N HIS A 82 -2.37 14.21 35.82
CA HIS A 82 -3.41 14.56 36.79
C HIS A 82 -3.14 14.07 38.21
N ARG A 83 -2.30 13.04 38.37
CA ARG A 83 -1.85 12.58 39.70
C ARG A 83 -0.68 13.41 40.22
N THR A 84 0.06 14.07 39.32
CA THR A 84 1.31 14.75 39.63
C THR A 84 1.12 16.26 39.74
N PHE A 85 0.25 16.84 38.93
CA PHE A 85 0.01 18.28 38.80
C PHE A 85 -1.46 18.64 39.06
N SER A 86 -1.76 19.94 39.14
CA SER A 86 -3.14 20.43 39.20
C SER A 86 -3.92 20.11 37.92
N SER A 87 -5.27 20.17 37.98
CA SER A 87 -6.14 19.96 36.81
C SER A 87 -5.77 20.89 35.67
N ASP A 88 -5.67 22.18 35.95
CA ASP A 88 -5.41 23.22 34.96
C ASP A 88 -4.08 22.99 34.23
N VAL A 89 -3.02 22.70 34.99
CA VAL A 89 -1.68 22.42 34.45
C VAL A 89 -1.70 21.15 33.60
N SER A 90 -2.37 20.12 34.06
CA SER A 90 -2.40 18.85 33.35
C SER A 90 -3.18 18.95 32.03
N GLU A 91 -4.31 19.66 32.04
CA GLU A 91 -5.11 19.93 30.84
C GLU A 91 -4.38 20.86 29.88
N GLU A 92 -3.66 21.87 30.37
CA GLU A 92 -2.81 22.74 29.56
C GLU A 92 -1.73 21.94 28.82
N VAL A 93 -1.01 21.07 29.54
CA VAL A 93 0.03 20.21 28.95
C VAL A 93 -0.58 19.26 27.94
N MET A 94 -1.67 18.57 28.28
CA MET A 94 -2.34 17.63 27.35
C MET A 94 -2.86 18.32 26.09
N ARG A 95 -3.50 19.49 26.23
CA ARG A 95 -3.95 20.29 25.09
C ARG A 95 -2.78 20.77 24.22
N SER A 96 -1.65 21.09 24.84
CA SER A 96 -0.43 21.47 24.11
C SER A 96 0.18 20.29 23.36
N VAL A 97 0.20 19.09 23.96
CA VAL A 97 0.64 17.85 23.30
C VAL A 97 -0.24 17.55 22.09
N ILE A 98 -1.57 17.49 22.27
CA ILE A 98 -2.51 17.21 21.19
C ILE A 98 -2.43 18.29 20.10
N GLY A 99 -2.34 19.56 20.50
CA GLY A 99 -2.16 20.68 19.57
C GLY A 99 -0.85 20.62 18.77
N CYS A 100 0.17 19.89 19.23
CA CYS A 100 1.38 19.62 18.45
C CYS A 100 1.24 18.39 17.56
N LEU A 101 0.53 17.34 18.02
CA LEU A 101 0.32 16.11 17.27
C LEU A 101 -0.63 16.27 16.08
N ARG A 102 -1.67 17.09 16.23
CA ARG A 102 -2.70 17.28 15.18
C ARG A 102 -2.12 17.83 13.86
N PRO A 103 -1.37 18.95 13.83
CA PRO A 103 -0.73 19.40 12.59
C PRO A 103 0.27 18.38 12.02
N MET A 104 0.90 17.56 12.88
CA MET A 104 1.78 16.49 12.40
C MET A 104 1.00 15.45 11.61
N GLU A 105 -0.18 15.05 12.09
CA GLU A 105 -1.02 14.09 11.40
C GLU A 105 -1.45 14.63 10.03
N ASP A 106 -1.78 15.92 9.92
CA ASP A 106 -2.05 16.57 8.62
C ASP A 106 -0.86 16.45 7.67
N ILE A 107 0.36 16.74 8.15
CA ILE A 107 1.59 16.62 7.36
C ILE A 107 1.86 15.17 6.94
N VAL A 108 1.69 14.21 7.85
CA VAL A 108 1.88 12.79 7.52
C VAL A 108 0.83 12.34 6.49
N ALA A 109 -0.42 12.79 6.60
CA ALA A 109 -1.46 12.53 5.62
C ALA A 109 -1.12 13.12 4.24
N GLU A 110 -0.65 14.37 4.18
CA GLU A 110 -0.21 15.00 2.93
C GLU A 110 0.96 14.25 2.28
N VAL A 111 1.97 13.89 3.06
CA VAL A 111 3.11 13.09 2.59
C VAL A 111 2.62 11.74 2.07
N GLN A 112 1.69 11.10 2.77
CA GLN A 112 1.11 9.83 2.34
C GLN A 112 0.35 9.96 1.02
N VAL A 113 -0.51 10.97 0.86
CA VAL A 113 -1.20 11.23 -0.42
C VAL A 113 -0.18 11.41 -1.55
N SER A 114 0.90 12.14 -1.30
CA SER A 114 1.98 12.28 -2.28
C SER A 114 2.70 10.96 -2.58
N ILE A 115 2.86 10.07 -1.60
CA ILE A 115 3.42 8.72 -1.78
C ILE A 115 2.50 7.88 -2.67
N LEU A 116 1.21 7.84 -2.36
CA LEU A 116 0.24 7.05 -3.12
C LEU A 116 0.17 7.52 -4.59
N LYS A 117 0.15 8.83 -4.82
CA LYS A 117 0.22 9.41 -6.17
C LYS A 117 1.51 9.03 -6.91
N MET A 118 2.66 9.10 -6.24
CA MET A 118 3.93 8.66 -6.81
C MET A 118 3.90 7.18 -7.20
N LEU A 119 3.33 6.31 -6.35
CA LEU A 119 3.22 4.90 -6.65
C LEU A 119 2.34 4.65 -7.87
N LEU A 120 1.22 5.38 -8.01
CA LEU A 120 0.37 5.32 -9.21
C LEU A 120 1.14 5.75 -10.46
N ASP A 121 1.86 6.87 -10.42
CA ASP A 121 2.68 7.33 -11.56
C ASP A 121 3.73 6.28 -11.96
N ARG A 122 4.33 5.58 -10.98
CA ARG A 122 5.27 4.48 -11.23
C ARG A 122 4.58 3.26 -11.85
N PHE A 123 3.42 2.85 -11.34
CA PHE A 123 2.64 1.75 -11.91
C PHE A 123 2.31 2.01 -13.38
N GLU A 124 1.85 3.23 -13.72
CA GLU A 124 1.55 3.63 -15.09
C GLU A 124 2.80 3.58 -15.99
N CYS A 125 3.93 4.12 -15.51
CA CYS A 125 5.19 4.10 -16.25
C CYS A 125 5.64 2.66 -16.55
N TRP A 126 5.54 1.75 -15.58
CA TRP A 126 5.93 0.35 -15.78
C TRP A 126 4.94 -0.41 -16.66
N GLN A 127 3.65 -0.06 -16.61
CA GLN A 127 2.66 -0.62 -17.51
C GLN A 127 2.91 -0.20 -18.97
N GLU A 128 3.25 1.06 -19.22
CA GLU A 128 3.62 1.54 -20.56
C GLU A 128 4.85 0.80 -21.11
N VAL A 129 5.86 0.56 -20.26
CA VAL A 129 7.06 -0.21 -20.62
C VAL A 129 6.71 -1.66 -20.98
N SER A 130 5.80 -2.29 -20.23
CA SER A 130 5.29 -3.64 -20.51
C SER A 130 4.51 -3.69 -21.83
N ASP A 131 3.63 -2.73 -22.07
CA ASP A 131 2.86 -2.61 -23.31
C ASP A 131 3.77 -2.42 -24.54
N ALA A 132 4.79 -1.55 -24.42
CA ALA A 132 5.78 -1.34 -25.47
C ALA A 132 6.61 -2.60 -25.78
N LEU A 133 6.96 -3.39 -24.76
CA LEU A 133 7.65 -4.66 -24.94
C LEU A 133 6.78 -5.68 -25.68
N ARG A 134 5.51 -5.81 -25.27
CA ARG A 134 4.54 -6.71 -25.92
C ARG A 134 4.38 -6.36 -27.39
N GLU A 135 4.18 -5.08 -27.71
CA GLU A 135 4.01 -4.62 -29.08
C GLU A 135 5.26 -4.89 -29.94
N LYS A 136 6.44 -4.62 -29.38
CA LYS A 136 7.71 -4.88 -30.08
C LYS A 136 7.95 -6.37 -30.35
N THR A 137 7.56 -7.22 -29.42
CA THR A 137 7.66 -8.67 -29.57
C THR A 137 6.67 -9.18 -30.63
N ALA A 138 5.46 -8.62 -30.66
CA ALA A 138 4.47 -8.91 -31.71
C ALA A 138 4.96 -8.48 -33.11
N LEU A 139 5.53 -7.28 -33.23
CA LEU A 139 6.13 -6.80 -34.49
C LEU A 139 7.25 -7.72 -34.99
N LEU A 140 8.12 -8.22 -34.10
CA LEU A 140 9.18 -9.16 -34.48
C LEU A 140 8.62 -10.48 -35.02
N LYS A 141 7.54 -11.01 -34.42
CA LYS A 141 6.86 -12.21 -34.92
C LYS A 141 6.24 -11.96 -36.30
N GLN A 142 5.56 -10.82 -36.47
CA GLN A 142 4.97 -10.43 -37.76
C GLN A 142 6.05 -10.26 -38.85
N GLU A 143 7.20 -9.67 -38.52
CA GLU A 143 8.32 -9.54 -39.45
C GLU A 143 8.79 -10.92 -39.93
N ALA A 144 8.96 -11.87 -39.02
CA ALA A 144 9.37 -13.22 -39.35
C ALA A 144 8.34 -13.98 -40.20
N GLU A 145 7.05 -13.84 -39.88
CA GLU A 145 5.95 -14.41 -40.67
C GLU A 145 5.92 -13.83 -42.09
N LEU A 146 6.09 -12.51 -42.23
CA LEU A 146 6.17 -11.84 -43.53
C LEU A 146 7.41 -12.30 -44.32
N MET A 147 8.56 -12.41 -43.66
CA MET A 147 9.79 -12.93 -44.26
C MET A 147 9.59 -14.36 -44.81
N LEU A 148 9.00 -15.27 -44.03
CA LEU A 148 8.69 -16.63 -44.47
C LEU A 148 7.70 -16.63 -45.64
N LYS A 149 6.65 -15.80 -45.59
CA LYS A 149 5.66 -15.68 -46.65
C LYS A 149 6.27 -15.22 -47.98
N VAL A 150 7.07 -14.14 -47.95
CA VAL A 150 7.71 -13.62 -49.17
C VAL A 150 8.78 -14.59 -49.69
N THR A 151 9.49 -15.28 -48.79
CA THR A 151 10.42 -16.37 -49.15
C THR A 151 9.70 -17.48 -49.88
N GLY A 152 8.55 -17.93 -49.36
CA GLY A 152 7.75 -18.97 -50.00
C GLY A 152 7.17 -18.57 -51.35
N GLN A 153 6.72 -17.31 -51.50
CA GLN A 153 6.29 -16.77 -52.79
C GLN A 153 7.44 -16.76 -53.80
N SER A 154 8.62 -16.30 -53.40
CA SER A 154 9.81 -16.24 -54.26
C SER A 154 10.23 -17.64 -54.74
N VAL A 155 10.19 -18.64 -53.86
CA VAL A 155 10.51 -20.03 -54.22
C VAL A 155 9.45 -20.66 -55.13
N GLN A 156 8.17 -20.29 -54.95
CA GLN A 156 7.09 -20.76 -55.82
C GLN A 156 7.20 -20.14 -57.22
N GLU A 157 7.50 -18.84 -57.34
CA GLU A 157 7.76 -18.19 -58.64
C GLU A 157 8.92 -18.85 -59.38
N LEU A 158 10.03 -19.13 -58.69
CA LEU A 158 11.18 -19.84 -59.26
C LEU A 158 10.85 -21.28 -59.71
N ARG A 159 9.88 -21.94 -59.04
CA ARG A 159 9.38 -23.27 -59.43
C ARG A 159 8.50 -23.18 -60.67
N ASP A 160 7.61 -22.20 -60.73
CA ASP A 160 6.71 -21.97 -61.87
C ASP A 160 7.48 -21.61 -63.14
N ASP A 161 8.62 -20.92 -63.00
CA ASP A 161 9.59 -20.66 -64.06
C ASP A 161 10.40 -21.91 -64.49
N GLY A 162 10.14 -23.08 -63.89
CA GLY A 162 10.78 -24.35 -64.22
C GLY A 162 12.23 -24.48 -63.73
N ARG A 163 12.65 -23.64 -62.78
CA ARG A 163 14.06 -23.51 -62.36
C ARG A 163 14.38 -24.26 -61.07
N LEU A 164 13.39 -24.86 -60.41
CA LEU A 164 13.51 -25.55 -59.12
C LEU A 164 12.69 -26.84 -59.10
N GLU A 165 13.28 -27.96 -58.64
CA GLU A 165 12.55 -29.20 -58.31
C GLU A 165 12.41 -29.39 -56.79
N LYS A 166 11.17 -29.64 -56.35
CA LYS A 166 10.76 -30.14 -55.01
C LYS A 166 11.62 -29.73 -53.80
N GLN A 167 11.71 -28.43 -53.51
CA GLN A 167 12.19 -27.92 -52.23
C GLN A 167 11.01 -27.47 -51.34
N THR A 168 11.06 -27.84 -50.05
CA THR A 168 10.02 -27.55 -49.04
C THR A 168 10.51 -26.51 -48.03
N LEU A 169 9.65 -25.57 -47.64
CA LEU A 169 9.95 -24.50 -46.67
C LEU A 169 10.06 -24.98 -45.22
N SER A 170 9.63 -26.20 -44.93
CA SER A 170 9.46 -26.74 -43.58
C SER A 170 10.70 -26.58 -42.68
N ASP A 171 11.91 -26.79 -43.22
CA ASP A 171 13.14 -26.72 -42.43
C ASP A 171 13.46 -25.27 -42.03
N VAL A 172 13.19 -24.31 -42.91
CA VAL A 172 13.38 -22.86 -42.64
C VAL A 172 12.32 -22.34 -41.70
N GLU A 173 11.07 -22.74 -41.87
CA GLU A 173 9.97 -22.41 -40.95
C GLU A 173 10.29 -22.88 -39.54
N THR A 174 10.82 -24.11 -39.40
CA THR A 174 11.24 -24.65 -38.10
C THR A 174 12.39 -23.84 -37.51
N ALA A 175 13.44 -23.56 -38.28
CA ALA A 175 14.58 -22.77 -37.82
C ALA A 175 14.21 -21.33 -37.42
N VAL A 176 13.29 -20.69 -38.16
CA VAL A 176 12.78 -19.35 -37.84
C VAL A 176 11.97 -19.37 -36.54
N ASN A 177 11.09 -20.36 -36.35
CA ASN A 177 10.34 -20.50 -35.11
C ASN A 177 11.26 -20.76 -33.91
N GLU A 178 12.28 -21.62 -34.06
CA GLU A 178 13.30 -21.84 -33.03
C GLU A 178 14.06 -20.54 -32.69
N ALA A 179 14.42 -19.74 -33.70
CA ALA A 179 15.08 -18.44 -33.49
C ALA A 179 14.18 -17.43 -32.76
N LEU A 180 12.87 -17.42 -33.04
CA LEU A 180 11.91 -16.56 -32.36
C LEU A 180 11.73 -16.97 -30.90
N GLU A 181 11.57 -18.26 -30.62
CA GLU A 181 11.44 -18.79 -29.25
C GLU A 181 12.70 -18.50 -28.42
N GLN A 182 13.89 -18.77 -28.98
CA GLN A 182 15.16 -18.44 -28.33
C GLN A 182 15.30 -16.94 -28.04
N SER A 183 14.86 -16.09 -28.97
CA SER A 183 14.87 -14.65 -28.76
C SER A 183 13.87 -14.21 -27.69
N ALA A 184 12.67 -14.80 -27.65
CA ALA A 184 11.65 -14.49 -26.64
C ALA A 184 12.12 -14.87 -25.23
N ASP A 185 12.72 -16.06 -25.09
CA ASP A 185 13.32 -16.52 -23.84
C ASP A 185 14.48 -15.63 -23.39
N GLU A 186 15.35 -15.23 -24.31
CA GLU A 186 16.47 -14.35 -23.99
C GLU A 186 16.00 -12.93 -23.61
N ILE A 187 14.97 -12.39 -24.27
CA ILE A 187 14.35 -11.11 -23.90
C ILE A 187 13.77 -11.20 -22.49
N ARG A 188 13.00 -12.24 -22.18
CA ARG A 188 12.41 -12.46 -20.85
C ARG A 188 13.49 -12.57 -19.78
N ARG A 189 14.46 -13.46 -19.95
CA ARG A 189 15.57 -13.68 -19.01
C ARG A 189 16.37 -12.40 -18.75
N GLN A 190 16.76 -11.68 -19.80
CA GLN A 190 17.53 -10.44 -19.64
C GLN A 190 16.72 -9.30 -19.01
N THR A 191 15.40 -9.29 -19.22
CA THR A 191 14.49 -8.34 -18.56
C THR A 191 14.45 -8.58 -17.06
N GLU A 192 14.21 -9.84 -16.66
CA GLU A 192 14.18 -10.25 -15.26
C GLU A 192 15.51 -9.95 -14.58
N GLU A 193 16.64 -10.37 -15.15
CA GLU A 193 17.97 -10.13 -14.58
C GLU A 193 18.29 -8.64 -14.40
N LEU A 194 17.99 -7.82 -15.41
CA LEU A 194 18.27 -6.38 -15.33
C LEU A 194 17.35 -5.69 -14.32
N ALA A 195 16.06 -6.01 -14.32
CA ALA A 195 15.10 -5.45 -13.38
C ALA A 195 15.47 -5.82 -11.93
N LEU A 196 15.78 -7.09 -11.67
CA LEU A 196 16.16 -7.59 -10.34
C LEU A 196 17.45 -6.91 -9.83
N ASP A 197 18.52 -6.86 -10.63
CA ASP A 197 19.78 -6.20 -10.26
C ASP A 197 19.58 -4.71 -9.92
N ARG A 198 18.78 -4.01 -10.73
CA ARG A 198 18.50 -2.58 -10.53
C ARG A 198 17.63 -2.34 -9.31
N CYS A 199 16.60 -3.14 -9.10
CA CYS A 199 15.73 -3.09 -7.91
C CYS A 199 16.54 -3.35 -6.63
N GLN A 200 17.41 -4.36 -6.61
CA GLN A 200 18.26 -4.64 -5.45
C GLN A 200 19.20 -3.47 -5.12
N LYS A 201 19.89 -2.92 -6.12
CA LYS A 201 20.77 -1.74 -5.96
C LYS A 201 20.00 -0.52 -5.48
N ALA A 202 18.82 -0.26 -6.04
CA ALA A 202 17.94 0.83 -5.62
C ALA A 202 17.49 0.66 -4.17
N CYS A 203 17.06 -0.54 -3.78
CA CYS A 203 16.67 -0.88 -2.42
C CYS A 203 17.81 -0.68 -1.41
N LEU A 204 19.04 -1.10 -1.73
CA LEU A 204 20.21 -0.88 -0.88
C LEU A 204 20.52 0.61 -0.71
N LYS A 205 20.49 1.37 -1.81
CA LYS A 205 20.77 2.81 -1.76
C LYS A 205 19.67 3.57 -1.00
N ARG A 206 18.41 3.20 -1.19
CA ARG A 206 17.27 3.73 -0.43
C ARG A 206 17.43 3.47 1.06
N ARG A 207 17.80 2.25 1.46
CA ARG A 207 18.08 1.91 2.88
C ARG A 207 19.20 2.76 3.46
N ARG A 208 20.30 2.96 2.73
CA ARG A 208 21.41 3.85 3.17
C ARG A 208 20.96 5.30 3.33
N MET A 209 20.16 5.81 2.38
CA MET A 209 19.58 7.15 2.44
C MET A 209 18.66 7.31 3.66
N MET A 210 17.76 6.35 3.91
CA MET A 210 16.89 6.34 5.09
C MET A 210 17.68 6.38 6.40
N LYS A 211 18.77 5.59 6.49
CA LYS A 211 19.66 5.59 7.66
C LYS A 211 20.32 6.95 7.85
N ALA A 212 20.85 7.57 6.79
CA ALA A 212 21.41 8.91 6.85
C ALA A 212 20.37 9.95 7.30
N GLN A 213 19.18 9.94 6.70
CA GLN A 213 18.07 10.83 7.03
C GLN A 213 17.62 10.69 8.49
N SER A 214 17.60 9.47 9.04
CA SER A 214 17.26 9.24 10.46
C SER A 214 18.24 9.91 11.43
N SER A 215 19.51 10.06 11.04
CA SER A 215 20.54 10.70 11.87
C SER A 215 20.51 12.23 11.83
N GLU A 216 19.83 12.83 10.83
CA GLU A 216 19.74 14.30 10.69
C GLU A 216 18.85 14.95 11.75
N TRP A 217 17.96 14.20 12.39
CA TRP A 217 17.03 14.74 13.40
C TRP A 217 17.71 15.02 14.75
N SER A 218 18.65 14.17 15.18
CA SER A 218 19.28 14.24 16.50
C SER A 218 19.87 15.62 16.86
N PRO A 219 20.67 16.28 16.00
CA PRO A 219 21.24 17.59 16.35
C PRO A 219 20.19 18.72 16.38
N VAL A 220 19.11 18.57 15.62
CA VAL A 220 18.02 19.57 15.55
C VAL A 220 17.14 19.50 16.80
N SER A 221 16.89 18.30 17.32
CA SER A 221 16.08 18.13 18.53
C SER A 221 16.72 18.71 19.79
N ASP A 222 18.05 18.73 19.86
CA ASP A 222 18.79 19.12 21.07
C ASP A 222 18.90 20.64 21.26
N THR A 223 18.63 21.42 20.22
CA THR A 223 18.81 22.88 20.22
C THR A 223 17.49 23.66 20.35
N GLN A 224 16.34 23.01 20.13
CA GLN A 224 15.06 23.68 20.04
C GLN A 224 14.27 23.61 21.36
N THR A 225 13.99 24.76 21.97
CA THR A 225 13.26 24.89 23.25
C THR A 225 11.78 25.19 23.10
N ASP A 226 11.28 25.39 21.87
CA ASP A 226 9.87 25.61 21.56
C ASP A 226 9.31 24.39 20.83
N ALA A 227 8.28 23.77 21.42
CA ALA A 227 7.67 22.55 20.88
C ALA A 227 7.02 22.76 19.51
N ARG A 228 6.38 23.92 19.25
CA ARG A 228 5.71 24.21 17.97
C ARG A 228 6.73 24.47 16.87
N LEU A 229 7.78 25.23 17.16
CA LEU A 229 8.87 25.44 16.21
C LEU A 229 9.62 24.13 15.93
N MET A 230 9.83 23.28 16.94
CA MET A 230 10.40 21.95 16.76
C MET A 230 9.55 21.08 15.82
N MET A 231 8.23 21.09 16.00
CA MET A 231 7.29 20.40 15.10
C MET A 231 7.42 20.89 13.66
N LYS A 232 7.49 22.21 13.47
CA LYS A 232 7.64 22.80 12.14
C LYS A 232 8.93 22.38 11.45
N VAL A 233 10.06 22.42 12.17
CA VAL A 233 11.36 22.00 11.60
C VAL A 233 11.34 20.50 11.28
N PHE A 234 10.75 19.66 12.15
CA PHE A 234 10.60 18.24 11.88
C PHE A 234 9.75 17.99 10.63
N ALA A 235 8.64 18.70 10.47
CA ALA A 235 7.76 18.62 9.31
C ALA A 235 8.48 18.97 8.01
N GLU A 236 9.17 20.12 7.98
CA GLU A 236 9.98 20.55 6.83
C GLU A 236 11.04 19.52 6.46
N LEU A 237 11.68 18.92 7.48
CA LEU A 237 12.66 17.86 7.28
C LEU A 237 12.03 16.60 6.68
N GLN A 238 10.86 16.17 7.16
CA GLN A 238 10.13 15.00 6.61
C GLN A 238 9.72 15.22 5.15
N VAL A 239 9.18 16.40 4.83
CA VAL A 239 8.81 16.76 3.45
C VAL A 239 10.04 16.77 2.55
N ARG A 240 11.17 17.34 3.01
CA ARG A 240 12.43 17.30 2.27
C ARG A 240 12.92 15.88 2.04
N HIS A 241 12.94 15.05 3.08
CA HIS A 241 13.35 13.64 3.00
C HIS A 241 12.45 12.85 2.04
N TRP A 242 11.16 13.14 2.03
CA TRP A 242 10.21 12.57 1.09
C TRP A 242 10.55 12.96 -0.35
N HIS A 243 10.70 14.25 -0.67
CA HIS A 243 11.04 14.69 -2.02
C HIS A 243 12.34 14.06 -2.54
N GLN A 244 13.38 14.01 -1.71
CA GLN A 244 14.64 13.34 -2.08
C GLN A 244 14.44 11.85 -2.41
N ARG A 245 13.60 11.15 -1.66
CA ARG A 245 13.28 9.74 -1.90
C ARG A 245 12.51 9.55 -3.20
N ARG A 246 11.46 10.35 -3.40
CA ARG A 246 10.66 10.34 -4.63
C ARG A 246 11.52 10.58 -5.86
N ASP A 247 12.32 11.64 -5.86
CA ASP A 247 13.12 12.03 -7.02
C ASP A 247 14.18 10.97 -7.32
N PHE A 248 14.74 10.34 -6.28
CA PHE A 248 15.63 9.20 -6.43
C PHE A 248 14.94 7.99 -7.08
N GLU A 249 13.76 7.60 -6.60
CA GLU A 249 13.02 6.44 -7.13
C GLU A 249 12.60 6.66 -8.59
N LEU A 250 12.02 7.82 -8.91
CA LEU A 250 11.65 8.18 -10.30
C LEU A 250 12.87 8.15 -11.23
N GLN A 251 14.01 8.69 -10.79
CA GLN A 251 15.24 8.65 -11.58
C GLN A 251 15.77 7.22 -11.80
N GLN A 252 15.60 6.31 -10.82
CA GLN A 252 15.98 4.90 -11.02
C GLN A 252 15.05 4.20 -12.01
N ASP A 253 13.75 4.47 -11.94
CA ASP A 253 12.77 3.89 -12.85
C ASP A 253 13.04 4.31 -14.29
N THR A 254 13.25 5.60 -14.56
CA THR A 254 13.61 6.10 -15.90
C THR A 254 14.88 5.42 -16.43
N ARG A 255 15.95 5.38 -15.64
CA ARG A 255 17.21 4.73 -16.04
C ARG A 255 17.07 3.23 -16.31
N THR A 256 16.16 2.57 -15.59
CA THR A 256 15.93 1.14 -15.76
C THR A 256 15.10 0.89 -17.02
N SER A 257 14.06 1.70 -17.24
CA SER A 257 13.25 1.69 -18.47
C SER A 257 14.11 1.94 -19.72
N ASP A 258 14.96 2.97 -19.71
CA ASP A 258 15.86 3.28 -20.84
C ASP A 258 16.79 2.11 -21.15
N ALA A 259 17.41 1.54 -20.11
CA ALA A 259 18.34 0.41 -20.26
C ALA A 259 17.63 -0.86 -20.77
N LEU A 260 16.38 -1.10 -20.37
CA LEU A 260 15.54 -2.18 -20.90
C LEU A 260 15.24 -1.92 -22.39
N CYS A 261 14.81 -0.71 -22.74
CA CYS A 261 14.50 -0.33 -24.12
C CYS A 261 15.69 -0.51 -25.06
N GLU A 262 16.89 -0.06 -24.66
CA GLU A 262 18.13 -0.26 -25.41
C GLU A 262 18.43 -1.75 -25.61
N ARG A 263 18.31 -2.53 -24.54
CA ARG A 263 18.63 -3.97 -24.56
C ARG A 263 17.65 -4.75 -25.44
N TRP A 264 16.35 -4.48 -25.33
CA TRP A 264 15.33 -5.07 -26.20
C TRP A 264 15.52 -4.69 -27.66
N THR A 265 15.86 -3.43 -27.95
CA THR A 265 16.17 -3.01 -29.32
C THR A 265 17.34 -3.80 -29.90
N SER A 266 18.40 -4.00 -29.11
CA SER A 266 19.53 -4.83 -29.53
C SER A 266 19.12 -6.28 -29.79
N LEU A 267 18.37 -6.92 -28.89
CA LEU A 267 17.93 -8.31 -29.04
C LEU A 267 17.01 -8.51 -30.25
N CYS A 268 15.96 -7.70 -30.38
CA CYS A 268 15.05 -7.77 -31.53
C CYS A 268 15.81 -7.58 -32.85
N SER A 269 16.76 -6.63 -32.91
CA SER A 269 17.57 -6.42 -34.12
C SER A 269 18.51 -7.59 -34.44
N LYS A 270 18.94 -8.37 -33.44
CA LYS A 270 19.75 -9.58 -33.65
C LYS A 270 18.88 -10.71 -34.20
N CYS A 271 17.69 -10.89 -33.63
CA CYS A 271 16.73 -11.89 -34.09
C CYS A 271 16.25 -11.61 -35.53
N SER A 272 15.81 -10.37 -35.81
CA SER A 272 15.41 -9.93 -37.17
C SER A 272 16.50 -10.22 -38.21
N ARG A 273 17.77 -9.87 -37.91
CA ARG A 273 18.90 -10.21 -38.80
C ARG A 273 19.08 -11.71 -38.97
N HIS A 274 19.01 -12.49 -37.89
CA HIS A 274 19.17 -13.93 -37.97
C HIS A 274 18.07 -14.59 -38.84
N VAL A 275 16.81 -14.17 -38.66
CA VAL A 275 15.68 -14.62 -39.48
C VAL A 275 15.89 -14.22 -40.95
N ALA A 276 16.35 -13.00 -41.20
CA ALA A 276 16.66 -12.53 -42.55
C ALA A 276 17.77 -13.33 -43.22
N ASP A 277 18.80 -13.72 -42.47
CA ASP A 277 19.91 -14.56 -42.94
C ASP A 277 19.41 -15.98 -43.28
N LEU A 278 18.64 -16.63 -42.40
CA LEU A 278 18.04 -17.95 -42.65
C LEU A 278 17.21 -17.98 -43.94
N CYS A 279 16.33 -16.97 -44.12
CA CYS A 279 15.50 -16.87 -45.32
C CYS A 279 16.34 -16.59 -46.58
N SER A 280 17.35 -15.72 -46.47
CA SER A 280 18.21 -15.36 -47.60
C SER A 280 19.10 -16.53 -48.05
N GLU A 281 19.68 -17.27 -47.10
CA GLU A 281 20.47 -18.47 -47.35
C GLU A 281 19.65 -19.55 -48.02
N PHE A 282 18.41 -19.75 -47.58
CA PHE A 282 17.49 -20.69 -48.23
C PHE A 282 17.25 -20.34 -49.70
N VAL A 283 16.86 -19.10 -50.00
CA VAL A 283 16.63 -18.64 -51.39
C VAL A 283 17.88 -18.80 -52.25
N LEU A 284 19.06 -18.46 -51.74
CA LEU A 284 20.33 -18.63 -52.46
C LEU A 284 20.64 -20.11 -52.73
N SER A 285 20.43 -20.97 -51.74
CA SER A 285 20.62 -22.42 -51.88
C SER A 285 19.67 -23.01 -52.93
N SER A 286 18.43 -22.53 -52.96
CA SER A 286 17.43 -22.91 -53.95
C SER A 286 17.83 -22.49 -55.37
N VAL A 287 18.22 -21.23 -55.57
CA VAL A 287 18.61 -20.71 -56.88
C VAL A 287 19.89 -21.39 -57.42
N THR A 288 20.83 -21.76 -56.54
CA THR A 288 22.09 -22.41 -56.94
C THR A 288 21.97 -23.91 -57.21
N ALA A 289 20.96 -24.57 -56.63
CA ALA A 289 20.65 -25.98 -56.91
C ALA A 289 19.91 -26.17 -58.26
N GLY A 290 19.24 -25.12 -58.76
CA GLY A 290 18.60 -25.07 -60.09
C GLY A 290 19.58 -24.87 -61.25
N SER A 291 19.30 -25.44 -62.42
CA SER A 291 20.21 -25.44 -63.58
C SER A 291 20.62 -24.04 -64.10
N ALA A 292 21.91 -23.89 -64.40
CA ALA A 292 22.65 -22.73 -64.93
C ALA A 292 22.62 -21.46 -64.03
N PRO A 293 23.67 -21.26 -63.20
CA PRO A 293 23.72 -20.21 -62.19
C PRO A 293 23.99 -18.86 -62.84
N SER A 294 23.03 -17.94 -62.71
CA SER A 294 23.26 -16.51 -62.91
C SER A 294 23.23 -15.87 -61.52
N THR A 295 24.40 -15.61 -60.94
CA THR A 295 24.57 -14.99 -59.61
C THR A 295 23.80 -13.68 -59.48
N ASP A 296 23.64 -12.94 -60.57
CA ASP A 296 22.87 -11.69 -60.65
C ASP A 296 21.36 -11.88 -60.40
N HIS A 297 20.81 -13.04 -60.76
CA HIS A 297 19.37 -13.29 -60.65
C HIS A 297 18.96 -13.59 -59.20
N GLY A 298 19.75 -14.40 -58.48
CA GLY A 298 19.51 -14.66 -57.06
C GLY A 298 19.63 -13.39 -56.21
N GLN A 299 20.57 -12.51 -56.52
CA GLN A 299 20.68 -11.20 -55.88
C GLN A 299 19.48 -10.29 -56.19
N SER A 300 18.97 -10.31 -57.42
CA SER A 300 17.76 -9.56 -57.79
C SER A 300 16.53 -10.04 -57.01
N VAL A 301 16.33 -11.36 -56.85
CA VAL A 301 15.21 -11.93 -56.08
C VAL A 301 15.33 -11.54 -54.61
N LEU A 302 16.52 -11.64 -54.02
CA LEU A 302 16.76 -11.21 -52.64
C LEU A 302 16.49 -9.72 -52.43
N GLN A 303 16.90 -8.85 -53.36
CA GLN A 303 16.62 -7.42 -53.27
C GLN A 303 15.12 -7.13 -53.36
N SER A 304 14.40 -7.82 -54.25
CA SER A 304 12.95 -7.71 -54.36
C SER A 304 12.24 -8.15 -53.08
N MET A 305 12.67 -9.27 -52.49
CA MET A 305 12.16 -9.78 -51.21
C MET A 305 12.38 -8.79 -50.08
N LYS A 306 13.62 -8.31 -49.89
CA LYS A 306 13.96 -7.32 -48.86
C LYS A 306 13.15 -6.04 -49.01
N LEU A 307 12.98 -5.55 -50.23
CA LEU A 307 12.19 -4.35 -50.51
C LEU A 307 10.71 -4.57 -50.16
N THR A 308 10.15 -5.73 -50.51
CA THR A 308 8.76 -6.09 -50.22
C THR A 308 8.51 -6.14 -48.72
N VAL A 309 9.38 -6.82 -47.98
CA VAL A 309 9.28 -6.91 -46.51
C VAL A 309 9.42 -5.53 -45.87
N THR A 310 10.40 -4.73 -46.28
CA THR A 310 10.59 -3.36 -45.74
C THR A 310 9.35 -2.49 -45.96
N ASN A 311 8.77 -2.51 -47.16
CA ASN A 311 7.58 -1.72 -47.49
C ASN A 311 6.35 -2.16 -46.68
N GLN A 312 6.21 -3.46 -46.42
CA GLN A 312 5.08 -3.98 -45.66
C GLN A 312 5.26 -3.73 -44.16
N MET A 313 6.47 -3.93 -43.64
CA MET A 313 6.81 -3.64 -42.23
C MET A 313 6.59 -2.18 -41.87
N GLN A 314 6.84 -1.24 -42.78
CA GLN A 314 6.57 0.18 -42.52
C GLN A 314 5.08 0.46 -42.19
N ARG A 315 4.16 -0.34 -42.77
CA ARG A 315 2.72 -0.24 -42.45
C ARG A 315 2.41 -0.85 -41.10
N GLU A 316 2.98 -2.01 -40.78
CA GLU A 316 2.81 -2.68 -39.49
C GLU A 316 3.39 -1.83 -38.35
N GLU A 317 4.56 -1.21 -38.54
CA GLU A 317 5.15 -0.26 -37.57
C GLU A 317 4.24 0.95 -37.33
N SER A 318 3.58 1.46 -38.38
CA SER A 318 2.63 2.58 -38.26
C SER A 318 1.37 2.15 -37.49
N HIS A 319 0.90 0.92 -37.71
CA HIS A 319 -0.21 0.33 -36.96
C HIS A 319 0.18 0.17 -35.48
N ALA A 320 1.35 -0.38 -35.18
CA ALA A 320 1.85 -0.54 -33.83
C ALA A 320 2.00 0.78 -33.07
N HIS A 321 2.48 1.84 -33.74
CA HIS A 321 2.51 3.18 -33.14
C HIS A 321 1.11 3.67 -32.76
N THR A 322 0.12 3.41 -33.61
CA THR A 322 -1.29 3.77 -33.36
C THR A 322 -1.88 2.94 -32.21
N HIS A 323 -1.53 1.66 -32.14
CA HIS A 323 -1.95 0.78 -31.05
C HIS A 323 -1.35 1.22 -29.71
N LEU A 324 -0.05 1.51 -29.65
CA LEU A 324 0.60 2.06 -28.45
C LEU A 324 -0.01 3.39 -28.01
N HIS A 325 -0.37 4.27 -28.96
CA HIS A 325 -1.09 5.49 -28.63
C HIS A 325 -2.45 5.19 -27.96
N THR A 326 -3.18 4.21 -28.49
CA THR A 326 -4.46 3.78 -27.93
C THR A 326 -4.30 3.21 -26.52
N LEU A 327 -3.26 2.41 -26.27
CA LEU A 327 -2.94 1.87 -24.94
C LEU A 327 -2.62 3.01 -23.95
N ARG A 328 -1.84 4.02 -24.37
CA ARG A 328 -1.60 5.22 -23.54
C ARG A 328 -2.89 5.96 -23.19
N GLU A 329 -3.80 6.14 -24.14
CA GLU A 329 -5.10 6.75 -23.85
C GLU A 329 -5.92 5.91 -22.85
N GLN A 330 -5.87 4.58 -22.96
CA GLN A 330 -6.54 3.69 -22.01
C GLN A 330 -5.93 3.80 -20.61
N LEU A 331 -4.61 3.87 -20.48
CA LEU A 331 -3.93 4.11 -19.20
C LEU A 331 -4.34 5.45 -18.59
N GLN A 332 -4.44 6.50 -19.41
CA GLN A 332 -4.91 7.81 -18.95
C GLN A 332 -6.38 7.79 -18.48
N ARG A 333 -7.25 7.01 -19.14
CA ARG A 333 -8.62 6.80 -18.66
C ARG A 333 -8.66 6.02 -17.36
N ARG A 334 -7.87 4.95 -17.22
CA ARG A 334 -7.73 4.19 -15.97
C ARG A 334 -7.25 5.08 -14.83
N ARG A 335 -6.28 5.96 -15.09
CA ARG A 335 -5.82 6.98 -14.15
C ARG A 335 -6.95 7.86 -13.66
N GLN A 336 -7.79 8.36 -14.57
CA GLN A 336 -8.90 9.21 -14.19
C GLN A 336 -9.88 8.47 -13.26
N VAL A 337 -10.24 7.23 -13.59
CA VAL A 337 -11.10 6.39 -12.73
C VAL A 337 -10.44 6.15 -11.36
N TRP A 338 -9.12 5.97 -11.33
CA TRP A 338 -8.35 5.88 -10.08
C TRP A 338 -8.46 7.14 -9.22
N MET A 339 -8.33 8.32 -9.83
CA MET A 339 -8.47 9.59 -9.11
C MET A 339 -9.91 9.83 -8.60
N GLU A 340 -10.92 9.45 -9.39
CA GLU A 340 -12.33 9.54 -9.00
C GLU A 340 -12.64 8.63 -7.81
N ASP A 341 -12.18 7.39 -7.85
CA ASP A 341 -12.38 6.43 -6.76
C ASP A 341 -11.56 6.78 -5.50
N GLU A 342 -10.37 7.37 -5.65
CA GLU A 342 -9.61 7.94 -4.53
C GLU A 342 -10.39 9.08 -3.86
N ALA A 343 -10.97 10.00 -4.66
CA ALA A 343 -11.78 11.09 -4.15
C ALA A 343 -13.04 10.58 -3.43
N LEU A 344 -13.71 9.55 -3.98
CA LEU A 344 -14.84 8.89 -3.34
C LEU A 344 -14.42 8.23 -2.02
N THR A 345 -13.32 7.48 -2.02
CA THR A 345 -12.77 6.84 -0.82
C THR A 345 -12.50 7.87 0.27
N ARG A 346 -11.89 8.99 -0.09
CA ARG A 346 -11.60 10.09 0.84
C ARG A 346 -12.88 10.66 1.43
N ALA A 347 -13.88 10.94 0.61
CA ALA A 347 -15.19 11.42 1.07
C ALA A 347 -15.89 10.41 2.00
N CYS A 348 -15.83 9.11 1.70
CA CYS A 348 -16.38 8.06 2.56
C CYS A 348 -15.65 7.98 3.91
N LEU A 349 -14.32 8.08 3.91
CA LEU A 349 -13.52 8.08 5.14
C LEU A 349 -13.76 9.33 5.97
N ASP A 350 -13.89 10.50 5.33
CA ASP A 350 -14.24 11.76 5.99
C ASP A 350 -15.61 11.64 6.67
N HIS A 351 -16.62 11.15 5.94
CA HIS A 351 -17.95 10.89 6.50
C HIS A 351 -17.92 9.89 7.66
N PHE A 352 -17.17 8.79 7.52
CA PHE A 352 -16.96 7.82 8.58
C PHE A 352 -16.39 8.46 9.84
N GLY A 353 -15.33 9.28 9.70
CA GLY A 353 -14.73 9.99 10.83
C GLY A 353 -15.67 11.01 11.47
N GLU A 354 -16.49 11.69 10.67
CA GLU A 354 -17.54 12.59 11.16
C GLU A 354 -18.58 11.86 11.98
N GLN A 355 -19.08 10.71 11.51
CA GLN A 355 -20.03 9.88 12.27
C GLN A 355 -19.46 9.45 13.62
N GLN A 356 -18.19 8.99 13.64
CA GLN A 356 -17.54 8.60 14.90
C GLN A 356 -17.39 9.80 15.85
N ARG A 357 -17.07 10.98 15.34
CA ARG A 357 -16.97 12.22 16.12
C ARG A 357 -18.33 12.66 16.66
N GLU A 358 -19.40 12.56 15.87
CA GLU A 358 -20.76 12.90 16.30
C GLU A 358 -21.23 12.02 17.46
N VAL A 359 -20.96 10.72 17.40
CA VAL A 359 -21.27 9.79 18.50
C VAL A 359 -20.55 10.19 19.79
N VAL A 360 -19.28 10.58 19.69
CA VAL A 360 -18.48 11.02 20.84
C VAL A 360 -19.03 12.34 21.39
N THR A 361 -19.26 13.33 20.53
CA THR A 361 -19.80 14.65 20.90
C THR A 361 -21.17 14.51 21.58
N ALA A 362 -22.04 13.65 21.03
CA ALA A 362 -23.35 13.36 21.62
C ALA A 362 -23.20 12.73 23.01
N THR A 363 -22.30 11.76 23.17
CA THR A 363 -22.03 11.12 24.48
C THR A 363 -21.46 12.11 25.50
N VAL A 364 -20.52 12.96 25.08
CA VAL A 364 -19.93 14.03 25.90
C VAL A 364 -21.01 15.01 26.38
N SER A 365 -21.90 15.46 25.48
CA SER A 365 -22.96 16.43 25.82
C SER A 365 -23.94 15.90 26.88
N ARG A 366 -24.21 14.59 26.86
CA ARG A 366 -25.06 13.91 27.86
C ARG A 366 -24.37 13.77 29.21
N CYS A 367 -23.04 13.86 29.26
CA CYS A 367 -22.24 13.83 30.47
C CYS A 367 -21.91 15.24 31.01
N SER A 368 -22.70 16.27 30.65
CA SER A 368 -22.41 17.69 30.92
C SER A 368 -22.21 18.10 32.40
N ASP A 369 -22.64 17.27 33.34
CA ASP A 369 -22.31 17.43 34.78
C ASP A 369 -20.81 17.20 35.08
N MET A 370 -20.04 16.70 34.11
CA MET A 370 -18.59 16.49 34.17
C MET A 370 -17.80 17.69 33.63
N GLN A 371 -17.90 18.84 34.31
CA GLN A 371 -17.39 20.15 33.83
C GLN A 371 -15.90 20.27 33.44
N MET A 372 -15.04 19.28 33.65
CA MET A 372 -13.56 19.46 33.57
C MET A 372 -12.82 18.63 32.50
N SER A 373 -13.46 17.86 31.62
CA SER A 373 -12.68 17.00 30.68
C SER A 373 -13.29 16.72 29.30
N CYS A 374 -14.49 17.24 29.01
CA CYS A 374 -15.24 16.97 27.79
C CYS A 374 -14.48 17.30 26.50
N ALA A 375 -13.90 18.49 26.41
CA ALA A 375 -13.16 18.93 25.22
C ALA A 375 -11.88 18.12 24.97
N LEU A 376 -11.24 17.60 26.04
CA LEU A 376 -10.02 16.81 25.89
C LEU A 376 -10.31 15.42 25.33
N ILE A 377 -11.44 14.81 25.73
CA ILE A 377 -11.90 13.52 25.21
C ILE A 377 -12.16 13.64 23.70
N GLU A 378 -12.85 14.70 23.27
CA GLU A 378 -13.13 14.94 21.85
C GLU A 378 -11.83 15.10 21.04
N GLU A 379 -10.87 15.90 21.52
CA GLU A 379 -9.60 16.11 20.84
C GLU A 379 -8.71 14.85 20.79
N GLN A 380 -8.65 14.06 21.88
CA GLN A 380 -7.93 12.77 21.89
C GLN A 380 -8.56 11.76 20.92
N GLN A 381 -9.88 11.64 20.93
CA GLN A 381 -10.58 10.74 20.02
C GLN A 381 -10.43 11.19 18.58
N HIS A 382 -10.52 12.50 18.32
CA HIS A 382 -10.38 13.04 16.98
C HIS A 382 -8.99 12.76 16.39
N LEU A 383 -7.93 12.84 17.18
CA LEU A 383 -6.58 12.48 16.72
C LEU A 383 -6.50 11.01 16.26
N LEU A 384 -7.09 10.08 17.02
CA LEU A 384 -7.13 8.67 16.63
C LEU A 384 -7.98 8.44 15.37
N ILE A 385 -9.10 9.15 15.22
CA ILE A 385 -9.94 9.10 14.01
C ILE A 385 -9.12 9.53 12.78
N LEU A 386 -8.38 10.63 12.86
CA LEU A 386 -7.54 11.12 11.75
C LEU A 386 -6.48 10.08 11.36
N GLU A 387 -5.79 9.49 12.34
CA GLU A 387 -4.80 8.45 12.11
C GLU A 387 -5.41 7.19 11.46
N PHE A 388 -6.60 6.76 11.91
CA PHE A 388 -7.33 5.64 11.31
C PHE A 388 -7.73 5.94 9.87
N GLN A 389 -8.27 7.13 9.59
CA GLN A 389 -8.60 7.54 8.22
C GLN A 389 -7.38 7.49 7.31
N ARG A 390 -6.22 7.97 7.77
CA ARG A 390 -4.97 7.90 7.02
C ARG A 390 -4.56 6.44 6.77
N ILE A 391 -4.58 5.57 7.78
CA ILE A 391 -4.23 4.14 7.62
C ILE A 391 -5.16 3.45 6.61
N LEU A 392 -6.47 3.67 6.73
CA LEU A 392 -7.48 3.10 5.85
C LEU A 392 -7.36 3.61 4.41
N ALA A 393 -7.02 4.89 4.21
CA ALA A 393 -6.78 5.44 2.87
C ALA A 393 -5.62 4.72 2.15
N ALA A 394 -4.51 4.45 2.84
CA ALA A 394 -3.42 3.64 2.29
C ALA A 394 -3.87 2.21 1.95
N ARG A 395 -4.70 1.61 2.82
CA ARG A 395 -5.25 0.27 2.60
C ARG A 395 -6.17 0.20 1.39
N CYS A 396 -7.03 1.19 1.19
CA CYS A 396 -7.90 1.27 0.01
C CYS A 396 -7.08 1.33 -1.29
N PHE A 397 -6.03 2.17 -1.32
CA PHE A 397 -5.09 2.21 -2.45
C PHE A 397 -4.42 0.85 -2.69
N TYR A 398 -4.02 0.17 -1.63
CA TYR A 398 -3.38 -1.14 -1.71
C TYR A 398 -4.30 -2.21 -2.29
N LEU A 399 -5.53 -2.31 -1.79
CA LEU A 399 -6.55 -3.24 -2.28
C LEU A 399 -6.84 -3.01 -3.76
N ARG A 400 -6.86 -1.73 -4.17
CA ARG A 400 -7.00 -1.37 -5.58
C ARG A 400 -5.79 -1.80 -6.41
N SER A 401 -4.58 -1.63 -5.91
CA SER A 401 -3.36 -2.08 -6.60
C SER A 401 -3.39 -3.60 -6.82
N VAL A 402 -3.77 -4.36 -5.79
CA VAL A 402 -3.98 -5.81 -5.87
C VAL A 402 -5.04 -6.18 -6.89
N ARG A 403 -6.15 -5.43 -6.95
CA ARG A 403 -7.19 -5.61 -7.98
C ARG A 403 -6.59 -5.56 -9.38
N GLU A 404 -5.82 -4.51 -9.67
CA GLU A 404 -5.22 -4.33 -10.99
C GLU A 404 -4.21 -5.44 -11.29
N MET A 405 -3.42 -5.88 -10.31
CA MET A 405 -2.50 -7.01 -10.50
C MET A 405 -3.25 -8.29 -10.90
N LYS A 406 -4.38 -8.59 -10.23
CA LYS A 406 -5.21 -9.76 -10.56
C LYS A 406 -5.85 -9.65 -11.93
N LEU A 407 -6.34 -8.46 -12.30
CA LEU A 407 -6.92 -8.22 -13.62
C LEU A 407 -5.87 -8.36 -14.73
N ASN A 408 -4.67 -7.82 -14.53
CA ASN A 408 -3.58 -7.95 -15.49
C ASN A 408 -3.14 -9.42 -15.66
N GLN A 409 -3.06 -10.20 -14.57
CA GLN A 409 -2.76 -11.64 -14.67
C GLN A 409 -3.81 -12.42 -15.48
N LEU A 410 -5.09 -12.09 -15.33
CA LEU A 410 -6.15 -12.70 -16.14
C LEU A 410 -5.99 -12.36 -17.62
N MET A 411 -5.61 -11.12 -17.94
CA MET A 411 -5.37 -10.70 -19.33
C MET A 411 -4.16 -11.43 -19.94
N ASP A 412 -3.05 -11.54 -19.21
CA ASP A 412 -1.83 -12.21 -19.69
C ASP A 412 -2.02 -13.73 -19.88
N ALA A 413 -2.89 -14.37 -19.10
CA ALA A 413 -3.20 -15.79 -19.23
C ALA A 413 -4.04 -16.14 -20.49
N GLN A 414 -4.64 -15.14 -21.14
CA GLN A 414 -5.71 -15.34 -22.13
C GLN A 414 -5.34 -15.00 -23.57
N ASP A 415 -4.06 -14.75 -23.86
CA ASP A 415 -3.48 -14.81 -25.23
C ASP A 415 -3.71 -16.19 -25.92
N SER A 416 -4.26 -17.17 -25.19
CA SER A 416 -4.85 -18.42 -25.69
C SER A 416 -6.39 -18.29 -25.86
N CYS A 417 -6.83 -17.66 -26.95
CA CYS A 417 -8.05 -17.92 -27.72
C CYS A 417 -9.30 -18.52 -26.99
N VAL A 418 -9.80 -17.96 -25.86
CA VAL A 418 -11.18 -18.22 -25.37
C VAL A 418 -11.72 -17.03 -24.55
N ALA A 419 -12.84 -16.47 -25.02
CA ALA A 419 -13.90 -15.71 -24.32
C ALA A 419 -13.59 -14.40 -23.55
N MET A 420 -14.09 -13.29 -24.12
CA MET A 420 -14.24 -11.97 -23.48
C MET A 420 -15.33 -11.94 -22.39
N GLU A 421 -16.27 -12.91 -22.38
CA GLU A 421 -17.37 -13.00 -21.40
C GLU A 421 -16.92 -13.51 -20.01
N THR A 422 -15.93 -14.39 -19.93
CA THR A 422 -15.42 -14.92 -18.65
C THR A 422 -14.61 -13.88 -17.88
N VAL A 423 -13.83 -13.04 -18.57
CA VAL A 423 -13.08 -11.92 -17.99
C VAL A 423 -14.00 -10.91 -17.31
N SER A 424 -15.17 -10.64 -17.90
CA SER A 424 -16.16 -9.74 -17.29
C SER A 424 -16.73 -10.32 -15.99
N SER A 425 -16.98 -11.64 -15.94
CA SER A 425 -17.45 -12.30 -14.73
C SER A 425 -16.38 -12.30 -13.64
N ASP A 426 -15.15 -12.69 -13.95
CA ASP A 426 -14.08 -12.77 -12.96
C ASP A 426 -13.65 -11.39 -12.46
N ALA A 427 -13.63 -10.38 -13.33
CA ALA A 427 -13.38 -8.99 -12.95
C ALA A 427 -14.44 -8.43 -11.98
N THR A 428 -15.71 -8.81 -12.16
CA THR A 428 -16.79 -8.39 -11.25
C THR A 428 -16.70 -9.09 -9.91
N VAL A 429 -16.41 -10.39 -9.88
CA VAL A 429 -16.20 -11.15 -8.64
C VAL A 429 -15.01 -10.61 -7.84
N ILE A 430 -13.87 -10.34 -8.51
CA ILE A 430 -12.70 -9.74 -7.87
C ILE A 430 -13.08 -8.39 -7.24
N GLY A 431 -13.79 -7.53 -7.99
CA GLY A 431 -14.25 -6.23 -7.50
C GLY A 431 -15.16 -6.35 -6.27
N GLN A 432 -16.12 -7.27 -6.28
CA GLN A 432 -17.05 -7.49 -5.16
C GLN A 432 -16.34 -8.00 -3.90
N ASN A 433 -15.41 -8.95 -4.05
CA ASN A 433 -14.65 -9.49 -2.92
C ASN A 433 -13.83 -8.42 -2.20
N LEU A 434 -13.17 -7.54 -2.96
CA LEU A 434 -12.37 -6.45 -2.41
C LEU A 434 -13.26 -5.39 -1.73
N LEU A 435 -14.42 -5.08 -2.29
CA LEU A 435 -15.39 -4.19 -1.65
C LEU A 435 -15.91 -4.77 -0.32
N HIS A 436 -16.19 -6.07 -0.29
CA HIS A 436 -16.58 -6.73 0.95
C HIS A 436 -15.48 -6.70 2.00
N GLU A 437 -14.22 -6.91 1.59
CA GLU A 437 -13.05 -6.78 2.47
C GLU A 437 -12.92 -5.35 3.03
N GLN A 438 -13.07 -4.31 2.19
CA GLN A 438 -13.05 -2.91 2.64
C GLN A 438 -14.15 -2.61 3.67
N LEU A 439 -15.38 -3.08 3.44
CA LEU A 439 -16.48 -2.86 4.37
C LEU A 439 -16.25 -3.56 5.71
N SER A 440 -15.77 -4.81 5.69
CA SER A 440 -15.42 -5.57 6.89
C SER A 440 -14.29 -4.88 7.69
N GLU A 441 -13.27 -4.35 7.00
CA GLU A 441 -12.18 -3.59 7.63
C GLU A 441 -12.68 -2.26 8.23
N LEU A 442 -13.62 -1.58 7.59
CA LEU A 442 -14.25 -0.37 8.12
C LEU A 442 -15.11 -0.66 9.35
N GLU A 443 -15.89 -1.75 9.34
CA GLU A 443 -16.66 -2.19 10.51
C GLU A 443 -15.74 -2.50 11.70
N SER A 444 -14.66 -3.25 11.47
CA SER A 444 -13.67 -3.54 12.52
C SER A 444 -13.00 -2.27 13.05
N ALA A 445 -12.64 -1.32 12.17
CA ALA A 445 -12.09 -0.04 12.58
C ALA A 445 -13.10 0.79 13.41
N ALA A 446 -14.38 0.75 13.05
CA ALA A 446 -15.46 1.39 13.80
C ALA A 446 -15.56 0.83 15.23
N ASP A 447 -15.56 -0.50 15.37
CA ASP A 447 -15.60 -1.18 16.67
C ASP A 447 -14.42 -0.78 17.57
N VAL A 448 -13.23 -0.67 16.98
CA VAL A 448 -12.03 -0.23 17.70
C VAL A 448 -12.13 1.22 18.15
N LEU A 449 -12.59 2.13 17.28
CA LEU A 449 -12.77 3.54 17.60
C LEU A 449 -13.82 3.73 18.69
N GLN A 450 -14.94 3.00 18.61
CA GLN A 450 -15.98 3.02 19.63
C GLN A 450 -15.46 2.47 20.97
N GLY A 451 -14.69 1.37 20.93
CA GLY A 451 -14.02 0.83 22.11
C GLY A 451 -13.06 1.82 22.77
N HIS A 452 -12.32 2.61 21.99
CA HIS A 452 -11.46 3.66 22.52
C HIS A 452 -12.26 4.82 23.12
N ALA A 453 -13.34 5.25 22.47
CA ALA A 453 -14.23 6.28 23.02
C ALA A 453 -14.78 5.84 24.38
N HIS A 454 -15.31 4.62 24.49
CA HIS A 454 -15.76 4.06 25.77
C HIS A 454 -14.66 4.01 26.83
N PHE A 455 -13.42 3.71 26.43
CA PHE A 455 -12.27 3.73 27.32
C PHE A 455 -11.99 5.13 27.87
N LEU A 456 -11.99 6.17 27.01
CA LEU A 456 -11.83 7.57 27.44
C LEU A 456 -12.95 8.01 28.38
N PHE A 457 -14.20 7.71 28.04
CA PHE A 457 -15.36 8.01 28.88
C PHE A 457 -15.27 7.34 30.25
N GLY A 458 -14.92 6.05 30.29
CA GLY A 458 -14.75 5.31 31.54
C GLY A 458 -13.68 5.93 32.45
N HIS A 459 -12.57 6.39 31.88
CA HIS A 459 -11.51 7.07 32.62
C HIS A 459 -11.92 8.44 33.13
N ALA A 460 -12.61 9.23 32.30
CA ALA A 460 -13.18 10.51 32.72
C ALA A 460 -14.17 10.32 33.88
N LEU A 461 -15.13 9.38 33.75
CA LEU A 461 -16.12 9.04 34.78
C LEU A 461 -15.46 8.62 36.10
N ALA A 462 -14.48 7.73 36.04
CA ALA A 462 -13.72 7.31 37.21
C ALA A 462 -13.00 8.49 37.89
N ARG A 463 -12.46 9.44 37.11
CA ARG A 463 -11.81 10.64 37.64
C ARG A 463 -12.81 11.59 38.28
N GLY A 464 -13.91 11.91 37.59
CA GLY A 464 -14.96 12.78 38.12
C GLY A 464 -15.51 12.27 39.45
N ALA A 465 -15.76 10.97 39.54
CA ALA A 465 -16.18 10.34 40.78
C ALA A 465 -15.12 10.46 41.90
N ARG A 466 -13.82 10.27 41.60
CA ARG A 466 -12.76 10.45 42.62
C ARG A 466 -12.69 11.88 43.16
N LEU A 467 -12.88 12.88 42.29
CA LEU A 467 -12.86 14.29 42.66
C LEU A 467 -14.05 14.66 43.56
N GLN A 468 -15.25 14.17 43.23
CA GLN A 468 -16.45 14.36 44.06
C GLN A 468 -16.36 13.66 45.43
N MET A 469 -15.49 12.65 45.55
CA MET A 469 -15.37 11.80 46.73
C MET A 469 -14.34 12.26 47.78
N GLY A 470 -13.61 13.36 47.54
CA GLY A 470 -12.79 14.03 48.57
C GLY A 470 -11.84 13.12 49.38
N GLY A 471 -11.27 12.08 48.77
CA GLY A 471 -10.34 11.16 49.43
C GLY A 471 -10.95 10.03 50.28
N ALA A 472 -12.28 9.80 50.23
CA ALA A 472 -12.87 8.64 50.90
C ALA A 472 -12.43 7.32 50.23
N SER A 473 -12.05 6.33 51.05
CA SER A 473 -11.47 5.05 50.63
C SER A 473 -12.30 4.32 49.57
N ALA A 474 -11.64 3.88 48.49
CA ALA A 474 -12.19 3.10 47.37
C ALA A 474 -12.83 1.75 47.75
N ARG A 475 -12.88 1.41 49.05
CA ARG A 475 -13.56 0.22 49.58
C ARG A 475 -15.02 0.44 49.98
N ASP A 476 -15.54 1.65 49.91
CA ASP A 476 -16.90 1.95 50.33
C ASP A 476 -17.94 1.50 49.26
N ARG A 477 -18.77 0.52 49.63
CA ARG A 477 -19.79 -0.10 48.76
C ARG A 477 -20.78 0.94 48.21
N ARG A 478 -21.07 1.98 49.00
CA ARG A 478 -21.96 3.09 48.61
C ARG A 478 -21.35 3.99 47.53
N VAL A 479 -20.03 3.97 47.39
CA VAL A 479 -19.30 4.72 46.34
C VAL A 479 -19.38 3.95 45.04
N LYS A 480 -19.21 2.63 45.09
CA LYS A 480 -19.40 1.74 43.94
C LYS A 480 -20.83 1.82 43.39
N GLU A 481 -21.83 1.83 44.27
CA GLU A 481 -23.24 1.95 43.90
C GLU A 481 -23.55 3.31 43.24
N ARG A 482 -23.06 4.43 43.81
CA ARG A 482 -23.20 5.77 43.18
C ARG A 482 -22.49 5.91 41.84
N LEU A 483 -21.32 5.28 41.67
CA LEU A 483 -20.59 5.28 40.39
C LEU A 483 -21.32 4.44 39.34
N ILE A 484 -21.92 3.30 39.75
CA ILE A 484 -22.78 2.50 38.87
C ILE A 484 -24.02 3.29 38.48
N ASP A 485 -24.68 3.96 39.43
CA ASP A 485 -25.88 4.75 39.16
C ASP A 485 -25.57 5.93 38.20
N ALA A 486 -24.48 6.68 38.42
CA ALA A 486 -24.06 7.77 37.52
C ALA A 486 -23.65 7.28 36.11
N VAL A 487 -23.05 6.09 36.00
CA VAL A 487 -22.70 5.48 34.70
C VAL A 487 -23.94 4.93 33.99
N CYS A 488 -24.90 4.38 34.73
CA CYS A 488 -26.19 3.92 34.20
C CYS A 488 -27.06 5.07 33.70
N GLU A 489 -27.04 6.21 34.40
CA GLU A 489 -27.76 7.42 34.02
C GLU A 489 -27.12 8.11 32.80
N SER A 490 -25.80 8.03 32.63
CA SER A 490 -25.08 8.74 31.55
C SER A 490 -25.00 8.00 30.21
N VAL A 491 -25.08 6.66 30.17
CA VAL A 491 -24.80 5.89 28.93
C VAL A 491 -25.92 4.92 28.50
N TYR A 492 -27.12 4.97 29.11
CA TYR A 492 -28.24 4.04 28.81
C TYR A 492 -27.83 2.55 28.80
N VAL A 493 -26.89 2.16 29.67
CA VAL A 493 -26.49 0.77 29.84
C VAL A 493 -27.17 0.18 31.06
N THR A 494 -27.61 -1.08 30.97
CA THR A 494 -28.26 -1.75 32.09
C THR A 494 -27.32 -1.86 33.28
N ARG A 495 -27.85 -1.70 34.49
CA ARG A 495 -27.09 -1.80 35.75
C ARG A 495 -26.20 -3.03 35.84
N ASP A 496 -26.65 -4.13 35.25
CA ASP A 496 -25.92 -5.40 35.23
C ASP A 496 -24.69 -5.37 34.33
N SER A 497 -24.76 -4.72 33.17
CA SER A 497 -23.65 -4.57 32.24
C SER A 497 -22.52 -3.70 32.83
N VAL A 498 -22.88 -2.55 33.41
CA VAL A 498 -21.96 -1.65 34.13
C VAL A 498 -21.35 -2.36 35.33
N SER A 499 -22.16 -3.09 36.10
CA SER A 499 -21.69 -3.85 37.26
C SER A 499 -20.70 -4.95 36.91
N SER A 500 -20.86 -5.60 35.75
CA SER A 500 -19.91 -6.59 35.23
C SER A 500 -18.60 -5.95 34.76
N LEU A 501 -18.67 -4.82 34.05
CA LEU A 501 -17.51 -4.08 33.57
C LEU A 501 -16.67 -3.52 34.73
N VAL A 502 -17.33 -2.99 35.76
CA VAL A 502 -16.69 -2.58 37.01
C VAL A 502 -16.10 -3.78 37.75
N ARG A 503 -16.78 -4.93 37.81
CA ARG A 503 -16.24 -6.16 38.42
C ARG A 503 -14.97 -6.63 37.71
N GLU A 504 -14.97 -6.60 36.38
CA GLU A 504 -13.83 -7.03 35.57
C GLU A 504 -12.64 -6.08 35.70
N TYR A 505 -12.87 -4.76 35.67
CA TYR A 505 -11.86 -3.74 35.90
C TYR A 505 -11.20 -3.88 37.29
N TYR A 506 -12.00 -4.05 38.36
CA TYR A 506 -11.47 -4.29 39.70
C TYR A 506 -10.78 -5.65 39.86
N SER A 507 -11.19 -6.69 39.12
CA SER A 507 -10.49 -7.98 39.09
C SER A 507 -9.09 -7.81 38.49
N ARG A 508 -8.96 -7.10 37.36
CA ARG A 508 -7.67 -6.85 36.71
C ARG A 508 -6.71 -6.01 37.57
N ILE A 509 -7.23 -5.04 38.33
CA ILE A 509 -6.43 -4.27 39.31
C ILE A 509 -6.00 -5.14 40.50
N ARG A 510 -6.84 -6.08 40.92
CA ARG A 510 -6.55 -6.97 42.05
C ARG A 510 -5.50 -8.03 41.66
N ASP A 511 -5.52 -8.52 40.42
CA ASP A 511 -4.55 -9.48 39.91
C ASP A 511 -3.16 -8.87 39.67
N THR A 512 -3.09 -7.58 39.33
CA THR A 512 -1.82 -6.83 39.21
C THR A 512 -1.23 -6.45 40.57
N SER A 513 -2.04 -6.35 41.62
CA SER A 513 -1.59 -6.00 42.98
C SER A 513 -1.12 -7.20 43.82
N LEU A 514 -1.27 -8.45 43.36
CA LEU A 514 -1.05 -9.66 44.18
C LEU A 514 -0.11 -10.72 43.60
N ARG A 515 0.62 -10.44 42.49
CA ARG A 515 1.69 -11.34 42.03
C ARG A 515 3.06 -10.64 42.02
N PRO A 516 3.99 -11.02 42.92
CA PRO A 516 5.41 -10.81 42.67
C PRO A 516 5.82 -11.71 41.50
N HIS A 517 6.76 -11.22 40.69
CA HIS A 517 7.33 -11.93 39.55
C HIS A 517 7.75 -13.37 39.90
N SER A 518 7.18 -14.36 39.20
CA SER A 518 7.80 -15.66 39.00
C SER A 518 7.52 -16.17 37.59
N SER A 519 8.55 -16.71 36.97
CA SER A 519 8.73 -17.10 35.57
C SER A 519 7.75 -18.15 35.00
N ALA A 520 7.46 -17.99 33.71
CA ALA A 520 7.25 -18.99 32.65
C ALA A 520 6.35 -20.22 32.88
N ALA A 521 5.25 -20.31 32.11
CA ALA A 521 4.93 -21.40 31.17
C ALA A 521 3.51 -21.18 30.59
N GLY A 522 3.34 -21.50 29.31
CA GLY A 522 2.21 -21.05 28.48
C GLY A 522 0.84 -21.67 28.78
N THR A 523 -0.18 -21.02 28.21
CA THR A 523 -1.34 -21.65 27.56
C THR A 523 -2.11 -20.57 26.79
N SER A 524 -2.48 -20.91 25.56
CA SER A 524 -3.19 -20.10 24.55
C SER A 524 -4.72 -20.10 24.79
N PRO A 525 -5.54 -19.41 23.98
CA PRO A 525 -6.73 -18.69 24.44
C PRO A 525 -8.02 -19.46 24.09
N ASP A 526 -9.11 -19.18 24.80
CA ASP A 526 -10.48 -19.21 24.24
C ASP A 526 -11.50 -18.92 25.33
N ARG A 527 -12.65 -18.39 24.88
CA ARG A 527 -13.95 -18.25 25.56
C ARG A 527 -14.22 -16.91 26.28
N LEU A 528 -14.75 -15.94 25.53
CA LEU A 528 -16.20 -15.79 25.30
C LEU A 528 -16.52 -14.45 24.59
N PHE A 529 -16.63 -14.52 23.27
CA PHE A 529 -17.57 -13.69 22.50
C PHE A 529 -18.96 -14.32 22.62
N CYS A 530 -19.99 -13.49 22.87
CA CYS A 530 -21.40 -13.62 22.48
C CYS A 530 -22.34 -13.03 23.54
N CYS A 531 -22.77 -11.79 23.33
CA CYS A 531 -24.18 -11.39 23.30
C CYS A 531 -24.27 -9.96 22.78
N TRP A 532 -25.45 -9.57 22.28
CA TRP A 532 -25.82 -8.26 21.71
C TRP A 532 -25.78 -8.18 20.17
N ARG A 533 -26.72 -8.94 19.58
CA ARG A 533 -27.36 -8.65 18.30
C ARG A 533 -28.53 -7.69 18.60
N LEU A 534 -28.51 -6.47 18.08
CA LEU A 534 -29.66 -5.56 18.15
C LEU A 534 -30.71 -6.01 17.13
N SER A 535 -31.89 -6.36 17.62
CA SER A 535 -33.05 -6.72 16.82
C SER A 535 -33.52 -5.53 15.98
N SER A 536 -33.70 -5.81 14.69
CA SER A 536 -34.57 -5.09 13.78
C SER A 536 -36.01 -5.11 14.29
N GLU A 537 -36.64 -3.95 14.42
CA GLU A 537 -38.10 -3.86 14.40
C GLU A 537 -38.52 -2.46 13.91
N SER A 538 -39.03 -2.43 12.69
CA SER A 538 -39.80 -1.33 12.12
C SER A 538 -41.10 -1.13 12.90
N PRO A 539 -41.70 0.06 12.85
CA PRO A 539 -43.16 0.11 12.79
C PRO A 539 -43.62 0.99 11.63
N SER A 540 -44.16 0.33 10.61
CA SER A 540 -45.26 0.87 9.81
C SER A 540 -46.51 0.82 10.69
N TYR A 541 -47.23 1.93 10.87
CA TYR A 541 -48.70 2.02 10.82
C TYR A 541 -49.13 3.50 10.99
N LEU A 542 -49.80 3.99 9.94
CA LEU A 542 -50.44 5.30 9.70
C LEU A 542 -49.55 6.50 9.37
#